data_AF-A0AAW7BLC4-F1
#
_entry.id   AF-A0AAW7BLC4-F1
#
_cell.length_a   1.000
_cell.length_b   1.000
_cell.length_c   1.000
_cell.angle_alpha   90.00
_cell.angle_beta   90.00
_cell.angle_gamma   90.00
#
_symmetry.space_group_name_H-M   'P 1'
#
loop_
_entity.id
_entity.type
_entity.pdbx_description
1 polymer ?
#
loop_
_entity_poly.entity_id
_entity_poly.type
_entity_poly.pdbx_seq_one_letter_code
_entity_poly.pdbx_strand_id
1 'polypeptide(L)'
;MVIGLLQSARSEAITQRSIVRVCGSSDAGSSQANYSCNSNSWEAGAIVFRSPDATTTSVAQAAVIRVLPPNTSGLTLRSSGTLTFNPNGTLTTAATLRVCDSRGTESSRAVTLNIAGVATSGANGTCP
;
A
#
# COMPACT_ATOMS: atom_id res chain seq x y z
N MET A 1 6.70 3.51 9.30
CA MET A 1 6.96 2.42 8.35
C MET A 1 6.20 2.57 7.03
N VAL A 2 4.87 2.74 7.04
CA VAL A 2 4.03 2.79 5.81
C VAL A 2 4.38 3.93 4.85
N ILE A 3 4.68 5.14 5.34
CA ILE A 3 5.10 6.26 4.47
C ILE A 3 6.36 5.91 3.68
N GLY A 4 7.34 5.23 4.29
CA GLY A 4 8.56 4.81 3.61
C GLY A 4 8.28 3.83 2.46
N LEU A 5 7.34 2.90 2.65
CA LEU A 5 6.89 1.99 1.59
C LEU A 5 6.30 2.76 0.40
N LEU A 6 5.43 3.73 0.68
CA LEU A 6 4.77 4.55 -0.33
C LEU A 6 5.76 5.43 -1.11
N GLN A 7 6.71 6.05 -0.40
CA GLN A 7 7.76 6.84 -1.05
C GLN A 7 8.69 5.98 -1.91
N SER A 8 8.99 4.75 -1.46
CA SER A 8 9.74 3.78 -2.26
C SER A 8 8.97 3.39 -3.53
N ALA A 9 7.67 3.11 -3.43
CA ALA A 9 6.83 2.76 -4.58
C ALA A 9 6.73 3.93 -5.58
N ARG A 10 6.56 5.16 -5.10
CA ARG A 10 6.58 6.37 -5.93
C ARG A 10 7.90 6.56 -6.64
N SER A 11 9.00 6.40 -5.91
CA SER A 11 10.35 6.56 -6.46
C SER A 11 10.60 5.53 -7.57
N GLU A 12 10.19 4.29 -7.36
CA GLU A 12 10.29 3.22 -8.35
C GLU A 12 9.48 3.52 -9.63
N ALA A 13 8.28 4.09 -9.49
CA ALA A 13 7.47 4.49 -10.64
C ALA A 13 8.19 5.54 -11.51
N ILE A 14 8.84 6.52 -10.86
CA ILE A 14 9.56 7.61 -11.52
C ILE A 14 10.85 7.11 -12.17
N THR A 15 11.66 6.33 -11.45
CA THR A 15 12.98 5.89 -11.93
C THR A 15 12.85 4.89 -13.08
N GLN A 16 11.91 3.95 -12.99
CA GLN A 16 11.67 2.96 -14.03
C GLN A 16 10.72 3.43 -15.13
N ARG A 17 10.13 4.64 -14.97
CA ARG A 17 9.09 5.16 -15.87
C ARG A 17 7.96 4.15 -16.12
N SER A 18 7.56 3.44 -15.07
CA SER A 18 6.57 2.36 -15.15
C SER A 18 5.45 2.57 -14.14
N ILE A 19 4.30 1.94 -14.37
CA ILE A 19 3.21 1.95 -13.39
C ILE A 19 3.60 1.03 -12.24
N VAL A 20 3.56 1.58 -11.02
CA VAL A 20 3.80 0.81 -9.79
C VAL A 20 2.53 0.78 -8.98
N ARG A 21 2.16 -0.41 -8.50
CA ARG A 21 0.96 -0.62 -7.70
C ARG A 21 1.30 -1.08 -6.31
N VAL A 22 0.47 -0.65 -5.36
CA VAL A 22 0.55 -1.06 -3.95
C VAL A 22 -0.81 -1.51 -3.48
N CYS A 23 -0.93 -2.74 -3.01
CA CYS A 23 -2.20 -3.29 -2.55
C CYS A 23 -2.01 -4.23 -1.35
N GLY A 24 -3.08 -4.44 -0.60
CA GLY A 24 -3.12 -5.44 0.46
C GLY A 24 -3.29 -6.83 -0.16
N SER A 25 -2.58 -7.80 0.41
CA SER A 25 -2.59 -9.18 -0.06
C SER A 25 -2.49 -10.12 1.14
N SER A 26 -3.42 -11.05 1.27
CA SER A 26 -3.30 -12.17 2.22
C SER A 26 -2.17 -13.13 1.84
N ASP A 27 -1.70 -13.07 0.59
CA ASP A 27 -0.67 -13.96 0.06
C ASP A 27 0.73 -13.49 0.44
N ALA A 28 0.87 -12.24 0.91
CA ALA A 28 2.16 -11.61 1.24
C ALA A 28 2.98 -12.37 2.31
N GLY A 29 2.32 -13.14 3.18
CA GLY A 29 2.99 -14.01 4.16
C GLY A 29 3.40 -15.38 3.63
N SER A 30 3.00 -15.71 2.41
CA SER A 30 3.23 -17.02 1.78
C SER A 30 4.26 -16.91 0.65
N SER A 31 5.15 -17.89 0.55
CA SER A 31 6.05 -18.03 -0.61
C SER A 31 5.25 -18.54 -1.81
N GLN A 32 4.58 -17.63 -2.50
CA GLN A 32 3.74 -17.94 -3.66
C GLN A 32 4.45 -17.61 -4.97
N ALA A 33 4.14 -18.38 -6.02
CA ALA A 33 4.59 -18.05 -7.37
C ALA A 33 3.95 -16.75 -7.89
N ASN A 34 2.71 -16.47 -7.47
CA ASN A 34 1.97 -15.26 -7.81
C ASN A 34 1.34 -14.66 -6.55
N TYR A 35 1.31 -13.34 -6.47
CA TYR A 35 0.63 -12.59 -5.42
C TYR A 35 -0.59 -11.87 -5.98
N SER A 36 -1.67 -11.80 -5.19
CA SER A 36 -2.91 -11.14 -5.61
C SER A 36 -3.29 -9.96 -4.70
N CYS A 37 -3.82 -8.90 -5.30
CA CYS A 37 -4.45 -7.77 -4.63
C CYS A 37 -5.87 -8.14 -4.21
N ASN A 38 -5.99 -8.86 -3.10
CA ASN A 38 -7.25 -9.48 -2.67
C ASN A 38 -7.82 -8.90 -1.36
N SER A 39 -7.16 -7.91 -0.77
CA SER A 39 -7.55 -7.40 0.55
C SER A 39 -7.29 -5.89 0.70
N ASN A 40 -8.19 -5.23 1.43
CA ASN A 40 -7.99 -3.86 1.93
C ASN A 40 -7.37 -3.82 3.34
N SER A 41 -7.19 -5.01 3.93
CA SER A 41 -6.52 -5.22 5.23
C SER A 41 -5.03 -5.38 4.99
N TRP A 42 -4.30 -4.28 4.98
CA TRP A 42 -2.86 -4.29 4.72
C TRP A 42 -2.07 -4.78 5.93
N GLU A 43 -2.70 -4.92 7.10
CA GLU A 43 -2.11 -5.60 8.25
C GLU A 43 -1.89 -7.10 8.02
N ALA A 44 -2.69 -7.72 7.16
CA ALA A 44 -2.50 -9.10 6.73
C ALA A 44 -1.34 -9.23 5.71
N GLY A 45 -0.78 -8.09 5.30
CA GLY A 45 0.33 -7.99 4.36
C GLY A 45 -0.03 -7.11 3.17
N ALA A 46 1.00 -6.55 2.54
CA ALA A 46 0.87 -5.71 1.37
C ALA A 46 2.03 -5.95 0.40
N ILE A 47 1.79 -5.70 -0.88
CA ILE A 47 2.77 -5.92 -1.93
C ILE A 47 2.93 -4.67 -2.78
N VAL A 48 4.16 -4.41 -3.21
CA VAL A 48 4.53 -3.37 -4.17
C VAL A 48 5.09 -4.05 -5.40
N PHE A 49 4.53 -3.79 -6.57
CA PHE A 49 4.94 -4.45 -7.80
C PHE A 49 4.81 -3.52 -9.01
N ARG A 50 5.60 -3.81 -10.05
CA ARG A 50 5.44 -3.15 -11.35
C ARG A 50 4.27 -3.80 -12.08
N SER A 51 3.42 -2.96 -12.66
CA SER A 51 2.22 -3.40 -13.35
C SER A 51 2.22 -2.89 -14.79
N PRO A 52 1.74 -3.68 -15.76
CA PRO A 52 1.60 -3.23 -17.14
C PRO A 52 0.49 -2.18 -17.28
N ASP A 53 -0.48 -2.14 -16.37
CA ASP A 53 -1.66 -1.27 -16.45
C ASP A 53 -2.22 -0.87 -15.07
N ALA A 54 -3.28 -0.06 -15.07
CA ALA A 54 -3.97 0.37 -13.86
C ALA A 54 -5.04 -0.62 -13.37
N THR A 55 -5.17 -1.82 -13.95
CA THR A 55 -6.23 -2.82 -13.64
C THR A 55 -5.71 -4.17 -13.13
N THR A 56 -4.44 -4.50 -13.33
CA THR A 56 -3.83 -5.76 -12.93
C THR A 56 -3.91 -5.98 -11.42
N THR A 57 -4.49 -7.11 -11.01
CA THR A 57 -4.66 -7.51 -9.61
C THR A 57 -3.84 -8.74 -9.22
N SER A 58 -3.17 -9.40 -10.17
CA SER A 58 -2.32 -10.55 -9.92
C SER A 58 -0.95 -10.33 -10.54
N VAL A 59 0.11 -10.70 -9.82
CA VAL A 59 1.49 -10.46 -10.26
C VAL A 59 2.38 -11.64 -9.93
N ALA A 60 3.25 -12.02 -10.88
CA ALA A 60 4.28 -13.01 -10.63
C ALA A 60 5.31 -12.50 -9.61
N GLN A 61 5.83 -13.37 -8.76
CA GLN A 61 6.82 -13.03 -7.73
C GLN A 61 8.03 -12.26 -8.29
N ALA A 62 8.46 -12.56 -9.52
CA ALA A 62 9.58 -11.88 -10.19
C ALA A 62 9.36 -10.39 -10.48
N ALA A 63 8.11 -9.92 -10.54
CA ALA A 63 7.77 -8.51 -10.78
C ALA A 63 7.48 -7.73 -9.50
N VAL A 64 7.52 -8.40 -8.34
CA VAL A 64 7.37 -7.78 -7.02
C VAL A 64 8.66 -7.05 -6.65
N ILE A 65 8.51 -5.79 -6.27
CA ILE A 65 9.61 -4.92 -5.83
C ILE A 65 9.82 -5.08 -4.33
N ARG A 66 8.72 -5.15 -3.57
CA ARG A 66 8.75 -5.22 -2.11
C ARG A 66 7.49 -5.88 -1.56
N VAL A 67 7.68 -6.70 -0.55
CA VAL A 67 6.59 -7.28 0.25
C VAL A 67 6.66 -6.70 1.65
N LEU A 68 5.49 -6.28 2.16
CA LEU A 68 5.26 -6.01 3.56
C LEU A 68 4.60 -7.25 4.16
N PRO A 69 5.28 -8.01 5.03
CA PRO A 69 4.69 -9.19 5.64
C PRO A 69 3.53 -8.81 6.57
N PRO A 70 2.66 -9.78 6.91
CA PRO A 70 1.63 -9.57 7.93
C PRO A 70 2.24 -9.04 9.22
N ASN A 71 1.61 -8.05 9.86
CA ASN A 71 2.11 -7.57 11.14
C ASN A 71 1.64 -8.49 12.28
N THR A 72 2.53 -8.70 13.25
CA THR A 72 2.26 -9.50 14.46
C THR A 72 2.08 -8.63 15.70
N SER A 73 2.20 -7.30 15.55
CA SER A 73 2.18 -6.34 16.67
C SER A 73 0.77 -5.86 17.05
N GLY A 74 -0.28 -6.40 16.42
CA GLY A 74 -1.67 -6.02 16.70
C GLY A 74 -2.06 -4.65 16.13
N LEU A 75 -1.28 -4.11 15.20
CA LEU A 75 -1.64 -2.88 14.50
C LEU A 75 -2.69 -3.20 13.43
N THR A 76 -3.68 -2.33 13.28
CA THR A 76 -4.63 -2.41 12.17
C THR A 76 -4.23 -1.40 11.10
N LEU A 77 -4.09 -1.83 9.85
CA LEU A 77 -3.71 -0.97 8.74
C LEU A 77 -4.69 -1.16 7.59
N ARG A 78 -5.68 -0.28 7.48
CA ARG A 78 -6.69 -0.34 6.42
C ARG A 78 -6.44 0.70 5.35
N SER A 79 -6.48 0.27 4.09
CA SER A 79 -6.46 1.19 2.95
C SER A 79 -7.87 1.32 2.36
N SER A 80 -8.17 2.45 1.75
CA SER A 80 -9.36 2.63 0.91
C SER A 80 -9.32 1.81 -0.39
N GLY A 81 -8.17 1.24 -0.75
CA GLY A 81 -8.03 0.38 -1.92
C GLY A 81 -6.59 0.16 -2.36
N THR A 82 -6.43 -0.28 -3.60
CA THR A 82 -5.13 -0.36 -4.28
C THR A 82 -4.67 1.03 -4.70
N LEU A 83 -3.40 1.33 -4.49
CA LEU A 83 -2.74 2.55 -4.95
C LEU A 83 -2.05 2.28 -6.28
N THR A 84 -2.18 3.22 -7.21
CA THR A 84 -1.53 3.16 -8.52
C THR A 84 -0.71 4.43 -8.69
N PHE A 85 0.62 4.27 -8.71
CA PHE A 85 1.58 5.32 -9.01
C PHE A 85 1.89 5.31 -10.50
N ASN A 86 1.71 6.45 -11.14
CA ASN A 86 2.02 6.65 -12.54
C ASN A 86 3.52 6.95 -12.74
N PRO A 87 4.06 6.78 -13.96
CA PRO A 87 5.47 7.08 -14.28
C PRO A 87 5.95 8.50 -13.94
N ASN A 88 5.03 9.46 -13.82
CA ASN A 88 5.31 10.84 -13.41
C ASN A 88 5.25 11.06 -11.88
N GLY A 89 5.06 10.01 -11.09
CA GLY A 89 4.99 10.07 -9.63
C GLY A 89 3.65 10.51 -9.05
N THR A 90 2.61 10.68 -9.88
CA THR A 90 1.24 10.99 -9.44
C THR A 90 0.48 9.72 -9.09
N LEU A 91 -0.61 9.83 -8.32
CA LEU A 91 -1.57 8.76 -8.13
C LEU A 91 -2.76 8.91 -9.08
N THR A 92 -3.31 7.79 -9.53
CA THR A 92 -4.60 7.77 -10.24
C THR A 92 -5.75 8.20 -9.34
N THR A 93 -5.74 7.78 -8.07
CA THR A 93 -6.78 8.09 -7.10
C THR A 93 -6.13 8.44 -5.76
N ALA A 94 -6.57 9.54 -5.14
CA ALA A 94 -6.18 9.86 -3.78
C ALA A 94 -6.64 8.76 -2.81
N ALA A 95 -5.88 8.54 -1.75
CA ALA A 95 -6.18 7.45 -0.83
C ALA A 95 -5.84 7.84 0.60
N THR A 96 -6.51 7.17 1.54
CA THR A 96 -6.20 7.30 2.96
C THR A 96 -5.99 5.92 3.54
N LEU A 97 -4.88 5.73 4.23
CA LEU A 97 -4.60 4.57 5.04
C LEU A 97 -4.84 4.91 6.50
N ARG A 98 -5.63 4.09 7.18
CA ARG A 98 -5.94 4.23 8.59
C ARG A 98 -5.07 3.27 9.37
N VAL A 99 -4.35 3.81 10.35
CA VAL A 99 -3.48 3.07 11.26
C VAL A 99 -4.09 3.16 12.65
N CYS A 100 -4.43 2.00 13.20
CA CYS A 100 -4.99 1.87 14.54
C CYS A 100 -4.18 0.88 15.36
N ASP A 101 -4.24 1.04 16.67
CA ASP A 101 -3.67 0.11 17.64
C ASP A 101 -4.66 -0.12 18.78
N SER A 102 -4.26 -0.91 19.79
CA SER A 102 -5.10 -1.30 20.92
C SER A 102 -5.59 -0.13 21.79
N ARG A 103 -5.03 1.07 21.63
CA ARG A 103 -5.45 2.28 22.35
C ARG A 103 -6.69 2.94 21.71
N GLY A 104 -7.15 2.46 20.56
CA GLY A 104 -8.41 2.88 19.95
C GLY A 104 -8.34 4.18 19.13
N THR A 105 -9.51 4.76 18.87
CA THR A 105 -9.72 5.86 17.90
C THR A 105 -8.99 7.15 18.25
N GLU A 106 -8.81 7.46 19.54
CA GLU A 106 -8.12 8.67 20.00
C GLU A 106 -6.63 8.67 19.67
N SER A 107 -6.02 7.49 19.61
CA SER A 107 -4.61 7.31 19.22
C SER A 107 -4.43 6.98 17.74
N SER A 108 -5.52 6.95 16.96
CA SER A 108 -5.48 6.57 15.54
C SER A 108 -4.75 7.60 14.67
N ARG A 109 -4.03 7.09 13.68
CA ARG A 109 -3.31 7.89 12.68
C ARG A 109 -3.85 7.61 11.29
N ALA A 110 -3.85 8.63 10.44
CA ALA A 110 -4.12 8.50 9.02
C ALA A 110 -2.86 8.82 8.24
N VAL A 111 -2.64 8.10 7.15
CA VAL A 111 -1.70 8.47 6.10
C VAL A 111 -2.51 8.81 4.86
N THR A 112 -2.52 10.07 4.48
CA THR A 112 -3.26 10.54 3.30
C THR A 112 -2.29 10.73 2.14
N LEU A 113 -2.66 10.20 0.98
CA LEU A 113 -1.98 10.44 -0.29
C LEU A 113 -2.86 11.30 -1.18
N ASN A 114 -2.30 12.40 -1.65
CA ASN A 114 -2.95 13.22 -2.67
C ASN A 114 -2.62 12.70 -4.09
N ILE A 115 -3.34 13.21 -5.09
CA ILE A 115 -3.12 12.88 -6.51
C ILE A 115 -1.70 13.24 -6.97
N ALA A 116 -1.04 14.21 -6.34
CA ALA A 116 0.35 14.56 -6.64
C ALA A 116 1.39 13.53 -6.14
N GLY A 117 0.99 12.49 -5.41
CA GLY A 117 1.89 11.48 -4.86
C GLY A 117 2.54 11.84 -3.53
N VAL A 118 2.06 12.88 -2.86
CA VAL A 118 2.57 13.28 -1.55
C VAL A 118 1.82 12.52 -0.46
N ALA A 119 2.55 11.84 0.40
CA ALA A 119 2.02 11.14 1.57
C ALA A 119 2.26 11.97 2.84
N THR A 120 1.21 12.25 3.60
CA THR A 120 1.27 12.97 4.88
C THR A 120 0.63 12.13 5.98
N SER A 121 1.12 12.25 7.22
CA SER A 121 0.49 11.62 8.39
C SER A 121 -0.25 12.64 9.26
N GLY A 122 -1.43 12.28 9.75
CA GLY A 122 -2.23 13.08 10.66
C GLY A 122 -3.02 12.24 11.67
N ALA A 123 -3.79 12.89 12.53
CA ALA A 123 -4.79 12.22 13.36
C ALA A 123 -5.98 11.76 12.49
N ASN A 124 -6.60 10.63 12.82
CA ASN A 124 -7.72 10.07 12.04
C ASN A 124 -9.06 10.07 12.79
N GLY A 125 -9.04 10.07 14.12
CA GLY A 125 -10.22 10.07 14.99
C GLY A 125 -11.16 8.88 14.82
N THR A 126 -10.77 7.87 14.05
CA THR A 126 -11.61 6.74 13.66
C THR A 126 -10.76 5.50 13.42
N CYS A 127 -11.29 4.35 13.83
CA CYS A 127 -10.74 3.04 13.57
C CYS A 127 -11.79 2.18 12.86
N PRO A 128 -11.35 1.19 12.06
CA PRO A 128 -12.23 0.16 11.54
C PRO A 128 -12.87 -0.65 12.67
#